data_AF-A0A435TP34-F1
#
_entry.id   AF-A0A435TP34-F1
#
_cell.length_a   1.000
_cell.length_b   1.000
_cell.length_c   1.000
_cell.angle_alpha   90.00
_cell.angle_beta   90.00
_cell.angle_gamma   90.00
#
_symmetry.space_group_name_H-M   'P 1'
#
loop_
_entity.id
_entity.type
_entity.pdbx_description
1 polymer ?
#
loop_
_entity_poly.entity_id
_entity_poly.type
_entity_poly.pdbx_seq_one_letter_code
_entity_poly.pdbx_strand_id
1 'polypeptide(L)'
;MAESARRRGGSQPNDRRSADQLFDRELDHLPPEARWREWMHRVEATIFAASEPVDREMLARIVGKSCSIDLLIDDIREELRGRPYDLVSVAGGWKHLTRPPYADAIRAAVGGSG
;
A
#
# COMPACT_ATOMS: atom_id res chain seq x y z
N MET A 1 -21.97 -39.83 -40.04
CA MET A 1 -22.37 -38.42 -39.85
C MET A 1 -22.34 -38.16 -38.35
N ALA A 2 -21.35 -37.42 -37.88
CA ALA A 2 -21.15 -37.09 -36.47
C ALA A 2 -21.22 -35.56 -36.35
N GLU A 3 -21.97 -35.04 -35.37
CA GLU A 3 -21.56 -33.79 -34.72
C GLU A 3 -22.24 -33.63 -33.36
N SER A 4 -21.42 -33.72 -32.33
CA SER A 4 -21.75 -33.36 -30.96
C SER A 4 -21.43 -31.89 -30.71
N ALA A 5 -22.40 -31.20 -30.11
CA ALA A 5 -22.28 -30.13 -29.12
C ALA A 5 -21.13 -29.11 -29.24
N ARG A 6 -21.49 -27.82 -29.37
CA ARG A 6 -20.67 -26.71 -28.86
C ARG A 6 -21.49 -25.76 -28.00
N ARG A 7 -21.23 -25.83 -26.69
CA ARG A 7 -21.71 -24.91 -25.66
C ARG A 7 -21.10 -23.52 -25.88
N ARG A 8 -21.94 -22.48 -25.81
CA ARG A 8 -21.50 -21.08 -25.71
C ARG A 8 -20.80 -20.87 -24.37
N GLY A 9 -19.50 -20.55 -24.41
CA GLY A 9 -18.77 -20.01 -23.27
C GLY A 9 -19.19 -18.56 -23.03
N GLY A 10 -19.94 -18.32 -21.95
CA GLY A 10 -20.15 -16.98 -21.43
C GLY A 10 -18.92 -16.55 -20.64
N SER A 11 -18.28 -15.47 -21.07
CA SER A 11 -17.21 -14.82 -20.31
C SER A 11 -17.74 -14.38 -18.95
N GLN A 12 -17.25 -14.99 -17.88
CA GLN A 12 -17.64 -14.68 -16.51
C GLN A 12 -17.16 -13.29 -16.09
N PRO A 13 -18.03 -12.41 -15.56
CA PRO A 13 -17.63 -11.12 -14.98
C PRO A 13 -17.09 -11.27 -13.54
N ASN A 14 -16.47 -12.42 -13.20
CA ASN A 14 -16.22 -12.79 -11.80
C ASN A 14 -14.77 -12.63 -11.33
N ASP A 15 -13.86 -12.13 -12.16
CA ASP A 15 -12.44 -12.12 -11.83
C ASP A 15 -12.05 -11.14 -10.70
N ARG A 16 -12.86 -10.08 -10.49
CA ARG A 16 -12.65 -9.14 -9.37
C ARG A 16 -13.06 -9.67 -8.00
N ARG A 17 -13.91 -10.70 -7.92
CA ARG A 17 -14.36 -11.30 -6.65
C ARG A 17 -13.39 -12.34 -6.10
N SER A 18 -12.50 -12.87 -6.93
CA SER A 18 -11.49 -13.87 -6.54
C SER A 18 -10.28 -13.26 -5.82
N ALA A 19 -9.92 -12.01 -6.16
CA ALA A 19 -8.77 -11.33 -5.52
C ALA A 19 -9.07 -10.92 -4.07
N ASP A 20 -10.30 -10.50 -3.77
CA ASP A 20 -10.72 -10.11 -2.41
C ASP A 20 -10.87 -11.31 -1.46
N GLN A 21 -10.87 -12.54 -1.99
CA GLN A 21 -10.85 -13.77 -1.18
C GLN A 21 -9.44 -14.24 -0.81
N LEU A 22 -8.39 -13.65 -1.40
CA LEU A 22 -6.99 -14.09 -1.17
C LEU A 22 -6.25 -13.26 -0.11
N PHE A 23 -6.75 -12.08 0.25
CA PHE A 23 -6.06 -11.16 1.18
C PHE A 23 -6.96 -10.76 2.35
N ASP A 24 -6.62 -11.24 3.55
CA ASP A 24 -7.28 -10.85 4.79
C ASP A 24 -6.81 -9.46 5.25
N ARG A 25 -7.56 -8.44 4.84
CA ARG A 25 -7.34 -7.06 5.28
C ARG A 25 -7.90 -6.78 6.68
N GLU A 26 -8.90 -7.54 7.14
CA GLU A 26 -9.60 -7.23 8.39
C GLU A 26 -8.83 -7.73 9.61
N LEU A 27 -8.10 -8.85 9.48
CA LEU A 27 -7.23 -9.38 10.53
C LEU A 27 -7.96 -9.59 11.87
N ASP A 28 -9.24 -9.96 11.80
CA ASP A 28 -10.10 -10.07 12.98
C ASP A 28 -9.66 -11.13 14.00
N HIS A 29 -8.81 -12.05 13.56
CA HIS A 29 -8.20 -13.08 14.39
C HIS A 29 -7.05 -12.57 15.28
N LEU A 30 -6.52 -11.36 15.01
CA LEU A 30 -5.44 -10.76 15.81
C LEU A 30 -5.99 -9.88 16.95
N PRO A 31 -5.30 -9.81 18.10
CA PRO A 31 -5.53 -8.77 19.10
C PRO A 31 -5.40 -7.36 18.49
N PRO A 32 -6.10 -6.35 19.01
CA PRO A 32 -6.15 -5.00 18.43
C PRO A 32 -4.77 -4.38 18.17
N GLU A 33 -3.84 -4.51 19.10
CA GLU A 33 -2.51 -3.93 19.00
C GLU A 33 -1.69 -4.62 17.89
N ALA A 34 -1.72 -5.96 17.85
CA ALA A 34 -1.04 -6.73 16.81
C ALA A 34 -1.64 -6.46 15.41
N ARG A 35 -2.96 -6.29 15.34
CA ARG A 35 -3.67 -5.90 14.13
C ARG A 35 -3.23 -4.53 13.63
N TRP A 36 -3.17 -3.54 14.51
CA TRP A 36 -2.72 -2.19 14.19
C TRP A 36 -1.28 -2.20 13.67
N ARG A 37 -0.37 -2.89 14.38
CA ARG A 37 1.02 -3.07 13.95
C ARG A 37 1.14 -3.69 12.56
N GLU A 38 0.35 -4.71 12.27
CA GLU A 38 0.37 -5.36 10.97
C GLU A 38 -0.17 -4.43 9.87
N TRP A 39 -1.23 -3.65 10.13
CA TRP A 39 -1.68 -2.61 9.20
C TRP A 39 -0.61 -1.55 8.96
N MET A 40 0.10 -1.10 10.00
CA MET A 40 1.20 -0.14 9.86
C MET A 40 2.28 -0.70 8.93
N HIS A 41 2.75 -1.94 9.15
CA HIS A 41 3.76 -2.56 8.30
C HIS A 41 3.29 -2.69 6.83
N ARG A 42 2.03 -3.07 6.60
CA ARG A 42 1.46 -3.18 5.24
C ARG A 42 1.42 -1.84 4.53
N VAL A 43 0.98 -0.79 5.22
CA VAL A 43 0.91 0.57 4.67
C VAL A 43 2.31 1.12 4.38
N GLU A 44 3.23 1.00 5.34
CA GLU A 44 4.62 1.44 5.15
C GLU A 44 5.28 0.73 3.97
N ALA A 45 5.17 -0.60 3.90
CA ALA A 45 5.73 -1.40 2.81
C ALA A 45 5.11 -1.06 1.44
N THR A 46 3.82 -0.80 1.40
CA THR A 46 3.12 -0.41 0.17
C THR A 46 3.60 0.94 -0.34
N ILE A 47 3.72 1.94 0.55
CA ILE A 47 4.21 3.27 0.17
C ILE A 47 5.70 3.22 -0.18
N PHE A 48 6.49 2.38 0.49
CA PHE A 48 7.90 2.17 0.16
C PHE A 48 8.09 1.59 -1.25
N ALA A 49 7.26 0.62 -1.65
CA ALA A 49 7.36 -0.04 -2.94
C ALA A 49 6.80 0.79 -4.12
N ALA A 50 5.98 1.81 -3.85
CA ALA A 50 5.30 2.59 -4.87
C ALA A 50 6.22 3.62 -5.56
N SER A 51 6.15 3.71 -6.88
CA SER A 51 6.80 4.76 -7.67
C SER A 51 6.02 6.08 -7.67
N GLU A 52 4.70 6.01 -7.50
CA GLU A 52 3.75 7.13 -7.48
C GLU A 52 3.12 7.32 -6.08
N PRO A 53 2.54 8.50 -5.77
CA PRO A 53 1.90 8.69 -4.47
C PRO A 53 0.79 7.66 -4.29
N VAL A 54 0.76 7.00 -3.13
CA VAL A 54 -0.29 6.04 -2.81
C VAL A 54 -1.47 6.82 -2.25
N ASP A 55 -2.61 6.76 -2.95
CA ASP A 55 -3.81 7.45 -2.51
C ASP A 55 -4.54 6.70 -1.38
N ARG A 56 -5.56 7.34 -0.80
CA ARG A 56 -6.34 6.77 0.29
C ARG A 56 -7.12 5.52 -0.15
N GLU A 57 -7.61 5.48 -1.38
CA GLU A 57 -8.40 4.35 -1.88
C GLU A 57 -7.55 3.09 -2.00
N MET A 58 -6.28 3.24 -2.40
CA MET A 58 -5.29 2.18 -2.43
C MET A 58 -4.99 1.67 -1.03
N LEU A 59 -4.75 2.57 -0.06
CA LEU A 59 -4.52 2.17 1.33
C LEU A 59 -5.74 1.46 1.94
N ALA A 60 -6.96 1.89 1.63
CA ALA A 60 -8.19 1.24 2.08
C ALA A 60 -8.36 -0.21 1.55
N ARG A 61 -7.61 -0.61 0.51
CA ARG A 61 -7.61 -1.99 0.02
C ARG A 61 -6.80 -2.95 0.90
N ILE A 62 -5.92 -2.44 1.74
CA ILE A 62 -4.97 -3.25 2.52
C ILE A 62 -5.16 -3.18 4.04
N VAL A 63 -6.07 -2.34 4.51
CA VAL A 63 -6.47 -2.20 5.92
C VAL A 63 -7.94 -2.56 6.11
N GLY A 64 -8.34 -2.89 7.34
CA GLY A 64 -9.73 -3.21 7.67
C GLY A 64 -10.65 -2.00 7.57
N LYS A 65 -11.95 -2.23 7.42
CA LYS A 65 -12.96 -1.17 7.20
C LYS A 65 -13.08 -0.17 8.35
N SER A 66 -12.72 -0.59 9.56
CA SER A 66 -12.73 0.25 10.77
C SER A 66 -11.43 1.02 10.99
N CYS A 67 -10.40 0.80 10.17
CA CYS A 67 -9.10 1.45 10.33
C CYS A 67 -9.16 2.93 9.94
N SER A 68 -8.70 3.81 10.83
CA SER A 68 -8.44 5.20 10.51
C SER A 68 -7.07 5.31 9.84
N ILE A 69 -7.06 5.49 8.52
CA ILE A 69 -5.81 5.65 7.74
C ILE A 69 -4.99 6.84 8.24
N ASP A 70 -5.63 7.93 8.67
CA ASP A 70 -4.90 9.11 9.14
C ASP A 70 -4.14 8.85 10.44
N LEU A 71 -4.79 8.19 11.41
CA LEU A 71 -4.12 7.81 12.66
C LEU A 71 -3.02 6.77 12.41
N LEU A 72 -3.26 5.83 11.49
CA LEU A 72 -2.26 4.83 11.12
C LEU A 72 -1.01 5.48 10.50
N ILE A 73 -1.20 6.47 9.62
CA ILE A 73 -0.09 7.23 9.03
C ILE A 73 0.64 8.05 10.09
N ASP A 74 -0.08 8.68 11.03
CA ASP A 74 0.54 9.46 12.10
C ASP A 74 1.39 8.57 13.03
N ASP A 75 0.94 7.36 13.34
CA ASP A 75 1.72 6.39 14.11
C ASP A 75 2.95 5.88 13.34
N ILE A 76 2.85 5.65 12.01
CA ILE A 76 4.03 5.29 11.21
C ILE A 76 5.04 6.45 11.21
N ARG A 77 4.58 7.70 11.06
CA ARG A 77 5.45 8.87 11.15
C ARG A 77 6.15 8.99 12.49
N GLU A 78 5.47 8.65 13.59
CA GLU A 78 6.07 8.57 14.91
C GLU A 78 7.23 7.57 14.94
N GLU A 79 7.04 6.37 14.40
CA GLU A 79 8.10 5.33 14.33
C GLU A 79 9.27 5.71 13.41
N LEU A 80 8.99 6.51 12.39
CA LEU A 80 10.00 7.06 11.50
C LEU A 80 10.73 8.27 12.09
N ARG A 81 10.37 8.75 13.29
CA ARG A 81 11.13 9.83 13.94
C ARG A 81 12.57 9.42 14.17
N GLY A 82 13.49 10.21 13.62
CA GLY A 82 14.92 9.96 13.68
C GLY A 82 15.46 9.09 12.54
N ARG A 83 14.61 8.53 11.68
CA ARG A 83 15.03 7.90 10.42
C ARG A 83 15.38 8.96 9.36
N PRO A 84 16.22 8.64 8.36
CA PRO A 84 16.64 9.59 7.33
C PRO A 84 15.57 9.92 6.29
N TYR A 85 14.36 9.37 6.44
CA TYR A 85 13.20 9.57 5.60
C TYR A 85 11.92 9.69 6.44
N ASP A 86 10.83 10.07 5.80
CA ASP A 86 9.51 10.24 6.41
C ASP A 86 8.41 9.88 5.39
N LEU A 87 7.19 9.65 5.89
CA LEU A 87 5.97 9.55 5.10
C LEU A 87 5.34 10.93 4.92
N VAL A 88 5.47 11.51 3.73
CA VAL A 88 4.99 12.87 3.44
C VAL A 88 3.70 12.81 2.63
N SER A 89 2.74 13.67 2.97
CA SER A 89 1.54 13.88 2.15
C SER A 89 1.86 14.86 1.02
N VAL A 90 1.51 14.48 -0.20
CA VAL A 90 1.71 15.25 -1.43
C VAL A 90 0.39 15.29 -2.22
N ALA A 91 0.35 16.05 -3.32
CA ALA A 91 -0.78 15.99 -4.24
C ALA A 91 -1.00 14.53 -4.70
N GLY A 92 -2.16 13.97 -4.37
CA GLY A 92 -2.55 12.61 -4.76
C GLY A 92 -2.28 11.50 -3.74
N GLY A 93 -1.63 11.76 -2.59
CA GLY A 93 -1.48 10.71 -1.56
C GLY A 93 -0.24 10.84 -0.69
N TRP A 94 0.33 9.70 -0.31
CA TRP A 94 1.52 9.62 0.54
C TRP A 94 2.71 9.01 -0.20
N LYS A 95 3.92 9.48 0.15
CA LYS A 95 5.20 8.95 -0.35
C LYS A 95 6.25 8.90 0.76
N HIS A 96 7.19 7.96 0.62
CA HIS A 96 8.47 8.05 1.32
C HIS A 96 9.34 9.13 0.67
N LEU A 97 9.81 10.09 1.47
CA LEU A 97 10.77 11.10 1.03
C LEU A 97 11.92 11.18 2.04
N THR A 98 13.14 11.37 1.52
CA THR A 98 14.31 11.62 2.36
C THR A 98 14.24 13.00 3.01
N ARG A 99 14.82 13.14 4.20
CA ARG A 99 14.87 14.43 4.90
C ARG A 99 15.86 15.39 4.23
N PRO A 100 15.60 16.71 4.24
CA PRO A 100 16.46 17.69 3.56
C PRO A 100 17.97 17.63 3.87
N PRO A 101 18.42 17.34 5.11
CA PRO A 101 19.85 17.27 5.41
C PRO A 101 20.64 16.22 4.60
N TYR A 102 19.96 15.23 4.01
CA TYR A 102 20.61 14.17 3.22
C TYR A 102 20.71 14.52 1.71
N ALA A 103 20.25 15.69 1.30
CA ALA A 103 20.19 16.07 -0.11
C ALA A 103 21.57 16.09 -0.80
N ASP A 104 22.62 16.55 -0.12
CA ASP A 104 23.98 16.56 -0.68
C ASP A 104 24.52 15.15 -0.92
N ALA A 105 24.31 14.24 0.04
CA ALA A 105 24.73 12.84 -0.09
C ALA A 105 24.03 12.15 -1.27
N ILE A 106 22.73 12.41 -1.44
CA ILE A 106 21.94 11.89 -2.57
C ILE A 106 22.47 12.48 -3.88
N ARG A 107 22.68 13.80 -3.97
CA ARG A 107 23.21 14.44 -5.18
C ARG A 107 24.59 13.91 -5.56
N ALA A 108 25.47 13.68 -4.59
CA ALA A 108 26.80 13.13 -4.85
C ALA A 108 26.76 11.71 -5.44
N ALA A 109 25.78 10.89 -5.04
CA ALA A 109 25.66 9.50 -5.49
C ALA A 109 24.85 9.34 -6.77
N VAL A 110 23.72 10.04 -6.91
CA VAL A 110 22.75 9.86 -8.00
C VAL A 110 22.40 11.14 -8.76
N GLY A 111 22.89 12.31 -8.31
CA GLY A 111 22.67 13.61 -8.95
C GLY A 111 23.61 13.92 -10.11
N GLY A 112 24.30 12.91 -10.64
CA GLY A 112 25.16 13.03 -11.82
C GLY A 112 24.35 13.19 -13.11
N SER A 113 24.27 14.43 -13.58
CA SER A 113 24.05 14.90 -14.95
C SER A 113 23.19 14.03 -15.89
N GLY A 114 21.93 14.41 -16.03
CA GLY A 114 21.19 14.35 -17.29
C GLY A 114 20.99 15.76 -17.83
#